data_AF-A0A7W0L3U9-F1
#
_entry.id   AF-A0A7W0L3U9-F1
#
_cell.length_a   1.000
_cell.length_b   1.000
_cell.length_c   1.000
_cell.angle_alpha   90.00
_cell.angle_beta   90.00
_cell.angle_gamma   90.00
#
_symmetry.space_group_name_H-M   'P 1'
#
loop_
_entity.id
_entity.type
_entity.pdbx_description
1 polymer ?
#
loop_
_entity_poly.entity_id
_entity_poly.type
_entity_poly.pdbx_seq_one_letter_code
_entity_poly.pdbx_strand_id
1 'polypeptide(L)'
;ECEILVAAVGDGTGRNEIFHILYDGSVTDRQRWVGLGGQAEAIEAHLEANYPKDYPADIPDFATALNLAVGALRAAGERELTPATLEAAVLDRNRNRRKFRRLGEQELSELF
;
A
#
# COMPACT_ATOMS: atom_id res chain seq x y z
N GLU A 1 3.90 12.03 17.16
CA GLU A 1 2.74 11.12 17.13
C GLU A 1 3.15 9.88 16.34
N CYS A 2 2.63 8.70 16.66
CA CYS A 2 2.94 7.45 15.97
C CYS A 2 1.62 6.79 15.55
N GLU A 3 1.54 6.41 14.29
CA GLU A 3 0.41 5.71 13.68
C GLU A 3 0.89 4.33 13.24
N ILE A 4 0.03 3.31 13.34
CA ILE A 4 0.37 1.94 12.98
C ILE A 4 -0.61 1.43 11.93
N LEU A 5 -0.08 0.92 10.82
CA LEU A 5 -0.82 0.12 9.87
C LEU A 5 -0.61 -1.36 10.16
N VAL A 6 -1.70 -2.10 10.38
CA VAL A 6 -1.68 -3.56 10.47
C VAL A 6 -2.40 -4.11 9.24
N ALA A 7 -1.67 -4.84 8.40
CA ALA A 7 -2.25 -5.52 7.25
C ALA A 7 -2.15 -7.04 7.44
N ALA A 8 -3.21 -7.76 7.07
CA ALA A 8 -3.28 -9.21 7.08
C ALA A 8 -3.75 -9.72 5.71
N VAL A 9 -3.21 -10.88 5.32
CA VAL A 9 -3.62 -11.60 4.12
C VAL A 9 -4.19 -12.95 4.56
N GLY A 10 -5.40 -13.27 4.13
CA GLY A 10 -6.01 -14.58 4.40
C GLY A 10 -5.36 -15.70 3.58
N ASP A 11 -5.49 -16.94 4.07
CA ASP A 11 -5.08 -18.12 3.32
C ASP A 11 -6.06 -18.47 2.21
N GLY A 12 -5.57 -19.01 1.08
CA GLY A 12 -6.40 -19.43 -0.05
C GLY A 12 -7.25 -18.29 -0.61
N THR A 13 -8.58 -18.42 -0.52
CA THR A 13 -9.57 -17.40 -0.91
C THR A 13 -10.00 -16.49 0.26
N GLY A 14 -9.28 -16.54 1.39
CA GLY A 14 -9.50 -15.67 2.53
C GLY A 14 -9.38 -14.18 2.18
N ARG A 15 -10.08 -13.35 2.97
CA ARG A 15 -10.10 -11.90 2.81
C ARG A 15 -8.78 -11.28 3.29
N ASN A 16 -8.46 -10.13 2.74
CA ASN A 16 -7.38 -9.27 3.23
C ASN A 16 -7.99 -8.22 4.17
N GLU A 17 -7.24 -7.81 5.17
CA GLU A 17 -7.68 -6.86 6.18
C GLU A 17 -6.61 -5.79 6.36
N ILE A 18 -7.03 -4.54 6.56
CA ILE A 18 -6.14 -3.41 6.82
C ILE A 18 -6.73 -2.62 7.98
N PHE A 19 -5.98 -2.48 9.06
CA PHE A 19 -6.37 -1.72 10.23
C PHE A 19 -5.42 -0.54 10.41
N HIS A 20 -5.99 0.65 10.55
CA HIS A 20 -5.26 1.86 10.93
C HIS A 20 -5.47 2.11 12.42
N ILE A 21 -4.39 2.10 13.19
CA ILE A 21 -4.36 2.33 14.62
C ILE A 21 -3.73 3.70 14.90
N LEU A 22 -4.52 4.59 15.50
CA LEU A 22 -4.11 5.94 15.89
C LEU A 22 -3.43 5.94 17.27
N TYR A 23 -2.76 7.05 17.60
CA TYR A 23 -1.99 7.20 18.84
C TYR A 23 -2.82 7.05 20.13
N ASP A 24 -4.13 7.32 20.06
CA ASP A 24 -5.07 7.22 21.18
C ASP A 24 -5.62 5.78 21.36
N GLY A 25 -5.20 4.84 20.51
CA GLY A 25 -5.66 3.46 20.51
C GLY A 25 -6.91 3.22 19.67
N SER A 26 -7.44 4.23 18.97
CA SER A 26 -8.55 4.07 18.04
C SER A 26 -8.15 3.18 16.86
N VAL A 27 -9.00 2.19 16.55
CA VAL A 27 -8.77 1.25 15.45
C VAL A 27 -9.84 1.43 14.39
N THR A 28 -9.42 1.68 13.15
CA THR A 28 -10.31 1.80 11.99
C THR A 28 -10.02 0.69 10.97
N ASP A 29 -11.04 -0.07 10.58
CA ASP A 29 -10.97 -0.97 9.44
C ASP A 29 -10.97 -0.15 8.14
N ARG A 30 -10.00 -0.43 7.27
CA ARG A 30 -9.75 0.29 6.02
C ARG A 30 -9.81 -0.68 4.85
N GLN A 31 -10.37 -0.19 3.75
CA GLN A 31 -10.43 -0.91 2.49
C GLN A 31 -9.59 -0.19 1.45
N ARG A 32 -9.06 -0.95 0.49
CA ARG A 32 -8.34 -0.48 -0.70
C ARG A 32 -6.97 0.13 -0.40
N TRP A 33 -6.87 1.18 0.42
CA TRP A 33 -5.61 1.86 0.77
C TRP A 33 -5.68 2.61 2.11
N VAL A 34 -4.50 3.01 2.62
CA VAL A 34 -4.34 3.92 3.76
C VAL A 34 -3.13 4.81 3.49
N GLY A 35 -3.29 6.13 3.57
CA GLY A 35 -2.17 7.08 3.59
C GLY A 35 -1.78 7.42 5.02
N LEU A 36 -0.48 7.43 5.34
CA LEU A 36 0.03 7.77 6.68
C LEU A 36 1.08 8.88 6.60
N GLY A 37 1.23 9.64 7.70
CA GLY A 37 2.24 10.68 7.85
C GLY A 37 1.80 12.07 7.36
N GLY A 38 2.74 13.02 7.35
CA GLY A 38 2.43 14.45 7.20
C GLY A 38 1.82 14.88 5.85
N GLN A 39 1.83 14.01 4.84
CA GLN A 39 1.23 14.28 3.52
C GLN A 39 0.12 13.27 3.18
N ALA A 40 -0.46 12.62 4.18
CA ALA A 40 -1.50 11.59 4.01
C ALA A 40 -2.69 12.08 3.19
N GLU A 41 -3.18 13.30 3.42
CA GLU A 41 -4.32 13.86 2.69
C GLU A 41 -4.07 13.93 1.16
N ALA A 42 -2.88 14.39 0.75
CA ALA A 42 -2.49 14.44 -0.66
C ALA A 42 -2.34 13.04 -1.27
N ILE A 43 -1.78 12.09 -0.52
CA ILE A 43 -1.66 10.68 -0.92
C ILE A 43 -3.06 10.08 -1.13
N GLU A 44 -3.96 10.25 -0.16
CA GLU A 44 -5.31 9.70 -0.21
C GLU A 44 -6.14 10.35 -1.32
N ALA A 45 -6.01 11.65 -1.57
CA ALA A 45 -6.67 12.32 -2.68
C ALA A 45 -6.22 11.77 -4.05
N HIS A 46 -4.92 11.52 -4.22
CA HIS A 46 -4.40 10.92 -5.44
C HIS A 46 -4.90 9.48 -5.62
N LEU A 47 -4.88 8.66 -4.57
CA LEU A 47 -5.36 7.29 -4.62
C LEU A 47 -6.87 7.26 -4.90
N GLU A 48 -7.67 8.09 -4.24
CA GLU A 48 -9.10 8.19 -4.52
C GLU A 48 -9.37 8.56 -5.97
N ALA A 49 -8.63 9.51 -6.55
CA ALA A 49 -8.81 9.92 -7.94
C ALA A 49 -8.47 8.81 -8.95
N ASN A 50 -7.45 8.00 -8.68
CA ASN A 50 -6.84 7.10 -9.68
C ASN A 50 -7.11 5.61 -9.43
N TYR A 51 -7.59 5.22 -8.25
CA TYR A 51 -7.91 3.82 -7.95
C TYR A 51 -9.16 3.38 -8.72
N PRO A 52 -9.23 2.12 -9.20
CA PRO A 52 -10.39 1.57 -9.90
C PRO A 52 -11.71 1.82 -9.15
N LYS A 53 -12.68 2.40 -9.87
CA LYS A 53 -13.97 2.79 -9.28
C LYS A 53 -14.87 1.58 -9.00
N ASP A 54 -14.73 0.53 -9.80
CA ASP A 54 -15.55 -0.67 -9.74
C ASP A 54 -15.03 -1.72 -8.75
N TYR A 55 -14.49 -1.29 -7.59
CA TYR A 55 -14.07 -2.19 -6.53
C TYR A 55 -15.28 -2.88 -5.84
N PRO A 56 -15.24 -4.21 -5.58
CA PRO A 56 -14.10 -5.13 -5.73
C PRO A 56 -14.08 -5.93 -7.04
N ALA A 57 -14.86 -5.54 -8.06
CA ALA A 57 -14.89 -6.23 -9.34
C ALA A 57 -13.63 -5.98 -10.19
N ASP A 58 -13.03 -4.79 -10.05
CA ASP A 58 -11.80 -4.39 -10.74
C ASP A 58 -10.68 -4.12 -9.72
N ILE A 59 -10.04 -5.18 -9.23
CA ILE A 59 -8.90 -5.07 -8.32
C ILE A 59 -7.63 -4.94 -9.15
N PRO A 60 -6.81 -3.89 -8.94
CA PRO A 60 -5.58 -3.72 -9.70
C PRO A 60 -4.63 -4.88 -9.47
N ASP A 61 -3.92 -5.29 -10.52
CA ASP A 61 -2.80 -6.21 -10.38
C ASP A 61 -1.66 -5.57 -9.58
N PHE A 62 -0.66 -6.37 -9.23
CA PHE A 62 0.43 -5.94 -8.35
C PHE A 62 1.21 -4.75 -8.92
N ALA A 63 1.57 -4.80 -10.21
CA ALA A 63 2.33 -3.74 -10.86
C ALA A 63 1.53 -2.42 -10.92
N THR A 64 0.24 -2.51 -11.24
CA THR A 64 -0.66 -1.36 -11.27
C THR A 64 -0.84 -0.77 -9.87
N ALA A 65 -1.07 -1.60 -8.85
CA ALA A 65 -1.20 -1.15 -7.47
C ALA A 65 0.07 -0.45 -6.95
N LEU A 66 1.26 -0.99 -7.28
CA LEU A 66 2.52 -0.37 -6.92
C LEU A 66 2.70 0.98 -7.62
N ASN A 67 2.41 1.06 -8.93
CA ASN A 67 2.51 2.31 -9.67
C ASN A 67 1.52 3.37 -9.17
N LEU A 68 0.30 2.99 -8.76
CA LEU A 68 -0.65 3.88 -8.09
C LEU A 68 -0.08 4.44 -6.79
N ALA A 69 0.55 3.60 -5.96
CA ALA A 69 1.17 4.04 -4.70
C ALA A 69 2.37 4.96 -4.94
N VAL A 70 3.25 4.63 -5.89
CA VAL A 70 4.39 5.47 -6.28
C VAL A 70 3.91 6.81 -6.86
N GLY A 71 2.87 6.80 -7.69
CA GLY A 71 2.23 8.00 -8.23
C GLY A 71 1.68 8.90 -7.11
N ALA A 72 1.03 8.32 -6.10
CA ALA A 72 0.53 9.06 -4.95
C ALA A 72 1.66 9.69 -4.11
N LEU A 73 2.76 8.96 -3.90
CA LEU A 73 3.94 9.49 -3.20
C LEU A 73 4.61 10.63 -3.99
N ARG A 74 4.72 10.52 -5.32
CA ARG A 74 5.23 11.58 -6.20
C ARG A 74 4.33 12.81 -6.21
N ALA A 75 3.01 12.62 -6.20
CA ALA A 75 2.06 13.73 -6.18
C ALA A 75 2.06 14.46 -4.83
N ALA A 76 2.32 13.72 -3.74
CA ALA A 76 2.29 14.27 -2.40
C ALA A 76 3.58 15.00 -2.01
N GLY A 77 4.72 14.76 -2.66
CA GLY A 77 5.99 15.39 -2.29
C GLY A 77 6.93 15.68 -3.45
N GLU A 78 7.87 16.60 -3.25
CA GLU A 78 8.80 17.06 -4.29
C GLU A 78 10.05 16.18 -4.46
N ARG A 79 10.20 15.16 -3.62
CA ARG A 79 11.39 14.30 -3.64
C ARG A 79 11.34 13.33 -4.82
N GLU A 80 12.46 13.24 -5.54
CA GLU A 80 12.63 12.23 -6.57
C GLU A 80 12.57 10.82 -5.95
N LEU A 81 11.64 10.00 -6.46
CA LEU A 81 11.48 8.60 -6.06
C LEU A 81 12.17 7.70 -7.08
N THR A 82 13.29 7.12 -6.64
CA THR A 82 14.01 6.07 -7.33
C THR A 82 13.88 4.74 -6.57
N PRO A 83 14.10 3.58 -7.22
CA PRO A 83 14.12 2.28 -6.55
C PRO A 83 15.03 2.22 -5.31
N ALA A 84 16.16 2.93 -5.32
CA ALA A 84 17.09 3.00 -4.20
C ALA A 84 16.57 3.82 -2.99
N THR A 85 15.60 4.70 -3.22
CA THR A 85 15.02 5.58 -2.18
C THR A 85 13.66 5.10 -1.68
N LEU A 86 13.08 4.08 -2.31
CA LEU A 86 11.78 3.54 -1.98
C LEU A 86 11.93 2.23 -1.22
N GLU A 87 11.24 2.12 -0.09
CA GLU A 87 11.03 0.84 0.57
C GLU A 87 9.62 0.31 0.26
N ALA A 88 9.53 -0.93 -0.20
CA ALA A 88 8.26 -1.57 -0.48
C ALA A 88 8.28 -3.06 -0.07
N ALA A 89 7.10 -3.57 0.25
CA ALA A 89 6.91 -4.95 0.65
C ALA A 89 5.50 -5.42 0.29
N VAL A 90 5.33 -6.74 0.21
CA VAL A 90 4.06 -7.39 -0.10
C VAL A 90 3.76 -8.48 0.93
N LEU A 91 2.47 -8.70 1.18
CA LEU A 91 1.96 -9.90 1.83
C LEU A 91 1.54 -10.91 0.75
N ASP A 92 2.40 -11.88 0.47
CA ASP A 92 2.16 -12.90 -0.55
C ASP A 92 1.55 -14.16 0.08
N ARG A 93 0.27 -14.39 -0.20
CA ARG A 93 -0.52 -15.53 0.30
C ARG A 93 0.04 -16.89 -0.11
N ASN A 94 0.79 -16.96 -1.22
CA ASN A 94 1.32 -18.21 -1.76
C ASN A 94 2.58 -18.71 -1.02
N ARG A 95 3.12 -17.93 -0.06
CA ARG A 95 4.30 -18.32 0.72
C ARG A 95 3.95 -19.27 1.87
N ASN A 96 4.84 -20.23 2.15
CA ASN A 96 4.59 -21.30 3.14
C ASN A 96 4.60 -20.88 4.61
N ARG A 97 5.37 -19.85 5.01
CA ARG A 97 5.45 -19.38 6.41
C ARG A 97 5.16 -17.88 6.50
N ARG A 98 6.22 -17.06 6.35
CA ARG A 98 6.10 -15.61 6.41
C ARG A 98 5.58 -15.11 5.05
N LYS A 99 4.34 -14.62 5.06
CA LYS A 99 3.69 -14.00 3.90
C LYS A 99 4.35 -12.66 3.54
N PHE A 100 4.86 -11.94 4.53
CA PHE A 100 5.64 -10.71 4.32
C PHE A 100 6.94 -10.99 3.55
N ARG A 101 7.14 -10.22 2.49
CA ARG A 101 8.34 -10.22 1.64
C ARG A 101 8.67 -8.78 1.26
N ARG A 102 9.90 -8.34 1.52
CA ARG A 102 10.42 -7.08 1.00
C ARG A 102 10.70 -7.22 -0.50
N LEU A 103 10.44 -6.14 -1.24
CA LEU A 103 10.82 -6.02 -2.64
C LEU A 103 12.23 -5.46 -2.70
N GLY A 104 13.09 -6.08 -3.52
CA GLY A 104 14.46 -5.60 -3.71
C GLY A 104 14.51 -4.43 -4.70
N GLU A 105 15.61 -3.68 -4.70
CA GLU A 105 15.80 -2.55 -5.62
C GLU A 105 15.67 -2.99 -7.10
N GLN A 106 16.25 -4.13 -7.47
CA GLN A 106 16.13 -4.67 -8.83
C GLN A 106 14.68 -4.97 -9.21
N GLU A 107 13.93 -5.63 -8.32
CA GLU A 107 12.50 -5.93 -8.55
C GLU A 107 11.69 -4.64 -8.68
N LEU A 108 11.99 -3.62 -7.86
CA LEU A 108 11.36 -2.31 -7.97
C LEU A 108 11.70 -1.61 -9.29
N SER A 109 12.95 -1.69 -9.74
CA SER A 109 13.40 -1.09 -11.01
C SER A 109 12.74 -1.70 -12.25
N GLU A 110 12.27 -2.96 -12.15
CA GLU A 110 11.54 -3.63 -13.23
C GLU A 110 10.04 -3.28 -13.22
N LEU A 111 9.53 -2.70 -12.13
CA LEU A 111 8.11 -2.44 -11.93
C LEU A 111 7.70 -0.96 -12.14
N PHE A 112 8.61 0.01 -11.97
CA PHE A 112 8.33 1.43 -12.20
C PHE A 112 9.57 2.31 -12.49
#